data_AF-A0A2E2Z8B1-F1
#
_entry.id   AF-A0A2E2Z8B1-F1
#
_cell.length_a   1.000
_cell.length_b   1.000
_cell.length_c   1.000
_cell.angle_alpha   90.00
_cell.angle_beta   90.00
_cell.angle_gamma   90.00
#
_symmetry.space_group_name_H-M   'P 1'
#
loop_
_entity.id
_entity.type
_entity.pdbx_description
1 polymer ?
#
loop_
_entity_poly.entity_id
_entity_poly.type
_entity_poly.pdbx_seq_one_letter_code
_entity_poly.pdbx_strand_id
1 'polypeptide(L)'
;MKNLKIIILLLLSNFTFSQIDYAFILEDTNGNQIADQSTLQFSSIEYPDASFNFYTRNLTNESIRLKAEVISMSGTDGSSMEFCFGECYYSVDVGLAYPIGGYVTVQAGETQISTGDHFFNQNPGDGENPVEFSFRFFMVDENGDEVVSIPELQTDYFINYYYSSSLNLEDIDYLNLIYYLQGNNIIIKINSPINLKIYDIAGKLIYSELLEQGLNSIDIHDLKQKKIILSFETQANNKISTKKIIVP
;
A
#
# COMPACT_ATOMS: atom_id res chain seq x y z
N MET A 1 -19.63 13.19 -47.61
CA MET A 1 -19.51 13.63 -46.20
C MET A 1 -20.20 12.70 -45.19
N LYS A 2 -21.33 12.05 -45.50
CA LYS A 2 -22.05 11.15 -44.57
C LYS A 2 -21.23 9.88 -44.22
N ASN A 3 -20.56 9.30 -45.21
CA ASN A 3 -19.74 8.08 -45.01
C ASN A 3 -18.45 8.35 -44.23
N LEU A 4 -17.88 9.56 -44.31
CA LEU A 4 -16.70 9.96 -43.54
C LEU A 4 -17.01 10.10 -42.04
N LYS A 5 -18.23 10.56 -41.69
CA LYS A 5 -18.68 10.65 -40.30
C LYS A 5 -18.91 9.27 -39.66
N ILE A 6 -19.34 8.27 -40.45
CA ILE A 6 -19.53 6.89 -39.97
C ILE A 6 -18.18 6.22 -39.68
N ILE A 7 -17.17 6.45 -40.51
CA ILE A 7 -15.81 5.90 -40.31
C ILE A 7 -15.16 6.52 -39.06
N ILE A 8 -15.33 7.82 -38.81
CA ILE A 8 -14.84 8.49 -37.60
C ILE A 8 -15.54 7.97 -36.34
N LEU A 9 -16.85 7.68 -36.41
CA LEU A 9 -17.62 7.13 -35.28
C LEU A 9 -17.20 5.69 -34.92
N LEU A 10 -16.83 4.87 -35.91
CA LEU A 10 -16.30 3.51 -35.72
C LEU A 10 -14.86 3.49 -35.19
N LEU A 11 -14.06 4.52 -35.47
CA LEU A 11 -12.69 4.64 -34.92
C LEU A 11 -12.69 5.10 -33.45
N LEU A 12 -13.68 5.87 -33.03
CA LEU A 12 -13.81 6.35 -31.65
C LEU A 12 -14.34 5.30 -30.67
N SER A 13 -14.97 4.21 -31.15
CA SER A 13 -15.46 3.12 -30.30
C SER A 13 -14.41 2.07 -29.94
N ASN A 14 -13.18 2.19 -30.47
CA ASN A 14 -12.08 1.25 -30.17
C ASN A 14 -11.17 1.70 -29.01
N PHE A 15 -11.50 2.80 -28.32
CA PHE A 15 -10.91 3.11 -27.02
C PHE A 15 -11.68 2.40 -25.90
N THR A 16 -11.83 1.08 -26.01
CA THR A 16 -12.13 0.27 -24.84
C THR A 16 -10.86 0.26 -24.00
N PHE A 17 -10.92 0.89 -22.82
CA PHE A 17 -9.89 0.73 -21.79
C PHE A 17 -9.57 -0.76 -21.66
N SER A 18 -8.36 -1.16 -22.01
CA SER A 18 -7.87 -2.49 -21.67
C SER A 18 -7.89 -2.56 -20.14
N GLN A 19 -8.84 -3.30 -19.57
CA GLN A 19 -8.79 -3.63 -18.16
C GLN A 19 -7.64 -4.63 -18.02
N ILE A 20 -6.74 -4.38 -17.07
CA ILE A 20 -5.73 -5.35 -16.70
C ILE A 20 -6.47 -6.40 -15.88
N ASP A 21 -6.64 -7.59 -16.45
CA ASP A 21 -7.19 -8.72 -15.72
C ASP A 21 -6.03 -9.40 -14.99
N TYR A 22 -6.16 -9.56 -13.67
CA TYR A 22 -5.12 -10.18 -12.85
C TYR A 22 -5.41 -11.67 -12.65
N ALA A 23 -4.37 -12.50 -12.68
CA ALA A 23 -4.49 -13.91 -12.28
C ALA A 23 -4.70 -14.06 -10.77
N PHE A 24 -4.18 -13.12 -9.97
CA PHE A 24 -4.33 -13.08 -8.53
C PHE A 24 -4.27 -11.65 -8.00
N ILE A 25 -4.81 -11.43 -6.81
CA ILE A 25 -4.75 -10.15 -6.09
C ILE A 25 -4.32 -10.37 -4.65
N LEU A 26 -3.87 -9.31 -4.00
CA LEU A 26 -3.65 -9.29 -2.56
C LEU A 26 -4.84 -8.65 -1.84
N GLU A 27 -5.20 -9.19 -0.69
CA GLU A 27 -6.31 -8.73 0.15
C GLU A 27 -5.87 -8.52 1.59
N ASP A 28 -6.52 -7.57 2.28
CA ASP A 28 -6.37 -7.40 3.72
C ASP A 28 -7.16 -8.48 4.50
N THR A 29 -7.09 -8.43 5.83
CA THR A 29 -7.81 -9.38 6.71
C THR A 29 -9.32 -9.29 6.65
N ASN A 30 -9.88 -8.24 6.05
CA ASN A 30 -11.31 -8.06 5.87
C ASN A 30 -11.77 -8.48 4.47
N GLY A 31 -10.85 -8.96 3.60
CA GLY A 31 -11.13 -9.32 2.21
C GLY A 31 -11.19 -8.11 1.27
N ASN A 32 -10.67 -6.94 1.66
CA ASN A 32 -10.56 -5.81 0.75
C ASN A 32 -9.30 -5.96 -0.10
N GLN A 33 -9.41 -5.74 -1.41
CA GLN A 33 -8.25 -5.73 -2.29
C GLN A 33 -7.28 -4.60 -1.93
N ILE A 34 -6.00 -4.96 -1.82
CA ILE A 34 -4.87 -4.04 -1.75
C ILE A 34 -4.49 -3.72 -3.18
N ALA A 35 -4.57 -2.46 -3.61
CA ALA A 35 -4.32 -2.10 -5.01
C ALA A 35 -2.86 -2.39 -5.43
N ASP A 36 -2.67 -2.78 -6.69
CA ASP A 36 -1.35 -2.95 -7.29
C ASP A 36 -0.55 -1.63 -7.24
N GLN A 37 0.75 -1.74 -7.03
CA GLN A 37 1.71 -0.64 -6.85
C GLN A 37 1.39 0.30 -5.67
N SER A 38 0.45 -0.07 -4.80
CA SER A 38 0.13 0.74 -3.62
C SER A 38 1.28 0.76 -2.61
N THR A 39 1.26 1.76 -1.73
CA THR A 39 2.25 1.93 -0.67
C THR A 39 1.57 1.83 0.69
N LEU A 40 1.99 0.84 1.47
CA LEU A 40 1.66 0.69 2.88
C LEU A 40 2.58 1.59 3.70
N GLN A 41 2.00 2.57 4.41
CA GLN A 41 2.75 3.55 5.18
C GLN A 41 2.67 3.28 6.67
N PHE A 42 3.84 3.26 7.32
CA PHE A 42 3.98 2.99 8.74
C PHE A 42 4.72 4.14 9.43
N SER A 43 4.28 4.45 10.64
CA SER A 43 4.94 5.45 11.50
C SER A 43 5.60 4.84 12.73
N SER A 44 5.40 3.54 12.98
CA SER A 44 5.99 2.79 14.08
C SER A 44 6.89 1.68 13.52
N ILE A 45 7.77 1.17 14.38
CA ILE A 45 8.51 -0.09 14.20
C ILE A 45 8.05 -1.16 15.21
N GLU A 46 7.08 -0.80 16.07
CA GLU A 46 6.56 -1.66 17.12
C GLU A 46 5.38 -2.48 16.60
N TYR A 47 5.27 -3.72 17.08
CA TYR A 47 4.10 -4.55 16.83
C TYR A 47 2.93 -4.13 17.73
N PRO A 48 1.67 -4.13 17.25
CA PRO A 48 1.23 -4.51 15.90
C PRO A 48 1.28 -3.38 14.87
N ASP A 49 1.61 -2.15 15.27
CA ASP A 49 1.43 -0.95 14.45
C ASP A 49 2.31 -0.87 13.20
N ALA A 50 3.42 -1.61 13.16
CA ALA A 50 4.32 -1.73 12.01
C ALA A 50 4.07 -2.98 11.16
N SER A 51 3.09 -3.81 11.56
CA SER A 51 2.75 -5.07 10.90
C SER A 51 1.51 -4.92 10.04
N PHE A 52 1.51 -5.54 8.86
CA PHE A 52 0.36 -5.59 7.98
C PHE A 52 0.14 -6.99 7.45
N ASN A 53 -0.98 -7.59 7.83
CA ASN A 53 -1.41 -8.91 7.39
C ASN A 53 -2.06 -8.84 6.02
N PHE A 54 -1.75 -9.80 5.15
CA PHE A 54 -2.33 -9.91 3.82
C PHE A 54 -2.65 -11.37 3.47
N TYR A 55 -3.45 -11.56 2.43
CA TYR A 55 -3.74 -12.85 1.83
C TYR A 55 -3.68 -12.73 0.31
N THR A 56 -3.35 -13.83 -0.37
CA THR A 56 -3.47 -13.88 -1.83
C THR A 56 -4.77 -14.55 -2.25
N ARG A 57 -5.53 -13.93 -3.16
CA ARG A 57 -6.69 -14.55 -3.81
C ARG A 57 -6.37 -14.93 -5.25
N ASN A 58 -6.63 -16.18 -5.60
CA ASN A 58 -6.55 -16.67 -6.97
C ASN A 58 -7.85 -16.34 -7.72
N LEU A 59 -7.74 -15.64 -8.84
CA LEU A 59 -8.88 -15.26 -9.70
C LEU A 59 -9.07 -16.21 -10.89
N THR A 60 -8.18 -17.18 -11.06
CA THR A 60 -8.23 -18.16 -12.15
C THR A 60 -9.03 -19.40 -11.78
N ASN A 61 -9.33 -20.21 -12.80
CA ASN A 61 -10.03 -21.49 -12.67
C ASN A 61 -9.09 -22.68 -12.42
N GLU A 62 -7.79 -22.44 -12.27
CA GLU A 62 -6.78 -23.46 -12.02
C GLU A 62 -6.00 -23.11 -10.74
N SER A 63 -5.35 -24.09 -10.12
CA SER A 63 -4.46 -23.79 -8.99
C SER A 63 -3.25 -22.99 -9.47
N ILE A 64 -2.89 -21.93 -8.74
CA ILE A 64 -1.68 -21.15 -9.00
C ILE A 64 -0.62 -21.41 -7.94
N ARG A 65 0.64 -21.18 -8.31
CA ARG A 65 1.79 -21.21 -7.42
C ARG A 65 2.46 -19.86 -7.46
N LEU A 66 2.84 -19.34 -6.29
CA LEU A 66 3.29 -17.98 -6.12
C LEU A 66 4.59 -17.93 -5.35
N LYS A 67 5.43 -16.98 -5.74
CA LYS A 67 6.58 -16.51 -4.98
C LYS A 67 6.52 -14.99 -4.85
N ALA A 68 7.32 -14.44 -3.96
CA ALA A 68 7.53 -13.02 -3.83
C ALA A 68 9.02 -12.69 -3.73
N GLU A 69 9.43 -11.51 -4.15
CA GLU A 69 10.80 -11.02 -4.02
C GLU A 69 10.81 -9.54 -3.65
N VAL A 70 11.90 -9.10 -3.03
CA VAL A 70 12.20 -7.67 -2.90
C VAL A 70 12.94 -7.23 -4.16
N ILE A 71 12.37 -6.31 -4.92
CA ILE A 71 13.00 -5.77 -6.15
C ILE A 71 13.87 -4.55 -5.86
N SER A 72 13.58 -3.82 -4.77
CA SER A 72 14.40 -2.70 -4.30
C SER A 72 14.13 -2.41 -2.84
N MET A 73 15.16 -1.91 -2.14
CA MET A 73 15.03 -1.40 -0.79
C MET A 73 15.94 -0.17 -0.59
N SER A 74 15.54 0.74 0.30
CA SER A 74 16.30 1.95 0.64
C SER A 74 16.20 2.25 2.14
N GLY A 75 17.20 2.94 2.69
CA GLY A 75 17.29 3.26 4.13
C GLY A 75 17.43 2.05 5.06
N THR A 76 17.68 0.85 4.50
CA THR A 76 17.76 -0.43 5.19
C THR A 76 18.64 -1.39 4.38
N ASP A 77 19.16 -2.43 5.03
CA ASP A 77 19.82 -3.58 4.41
C ASP A 77 18.93 -4.83 4.39
N GLY A 78 17.68 -4.71 4.86
CA GLY A 78 16.71 -5.81 4.92
C GLY A 78 16.84 -6.73 6.13
N SER A 79 17.81 -6.53 7.04
CA SER A 79 18.07 -7.43 8.17
C SER A 79 16.99 -7.45 9.26
N SER A 80 16.02 -6.53 9.19
CA SER A 80 14.97 -6.37 10.20
C SER A 80 13.57 -6.27 9.59
N MET A 81 13.41 -6.84 8.40
CA MET A 81 12.10 -7.09 7.80
C MET A 81 11.71 -8.53 8.10
N GLU A 82 10.69 -8.71 8.93
CA GLU A 82 9.95 -9.95 9.02
C GLU A 82 8.94 -10.00 7.87
N PHE A 83 9.17 -10.91 6.92
CA PHE A 83 8.29 -11.16 5.81
C PHE A 83 7.75 -12.59 5.90
N CYS A 84 6.44 -12.70 6.12
CA CYS A 84 5.74 -13.97 6.13
C CYS A 84 4.92 -14.11 4.84
N PHE A 85 5.26 -15.12 4.05
CA PHE A 85 4.51 -15.53 2.88
C PHE A 85 4.56 -17.06 2.77
N GLY A 86 3.58 -17.76 3.35
CA GLY A 86 3.61 -19.22 3.55
C GLY A 86 4.59 -19.70 4.62
N GLU A 87 5.77 -19.07 4.70
CA GLU A 87 6.78 -19.20 5.75
C GLU A 87 7.26 -17.80 6.17
N CYS A 88 7.80 -17.68 7.38
CA CYS A 88 8.31 -16.43 7.93
C CYS A 88 9.83 -16.34 7.86
N TYR A 89 10.32 -15.22 7.33
CA TYR A 89 11.72 -14.87 7.21
C TYR A 89 11.98 -13.58 7.97
N TYR A 90 13.00 -13.55 8.84
CA TYR A 90 13.33 -12.39 9.69
C TYR A 90 14.34 -11.44 9.06
N SER A 91 14.64 -11.65 7.78
CA SER A 91 15.47 -10.80 6.95
C SER A 91 15.10 -11.04 5.50
N VAL A 92 15.26 -10.01 4.66
CA VAL A 92 15.03 -10.12 3.23
C VAL A 92 16.21 -9.58 2.42
N ASP A 93 16.57 -10.29 1.35
CA ASP A 93 17.53 -9.87 0.34
C ASP A 93 16.85 -9.47 -0.97
N VAL A 94 17.42 -8.48 -1.65
CA VAL A 94 16.99 -8.07 -3.00
C VAL A 94 17.24 -9.19 -4.01
N GLY A 95 16.22 -9.53 -4.80
CA GLY A 95 16.27 -10.57 -5.82
C GLY A 95 16.24 -12.01 -5.29
N LEU A 96 16.10 -12.20 -3.97
CA LEU A 96 15.82 -13.51 -3.40
C LEU A 96 14.31 -13.75 -3.41
N ALA A 97 13.90 -14.92 -3.92
CA ALA A 97 12.50 -15.31 -3.99
C ALA A 97 12.07 -16.15 -2.77
N TYR A 98 10.91 -15.82 -2.21
CA TYR A 98 10.29 -16.44 -1.05
C TYR A 98 8.96 -17.11 -1.45
N PRO A 99 8.58 -18.25 -0.85
CA PRO A 99 9.36 -19.06 0.07
C PRO A 99 10.65 -19.61 -0.56
N ILE A 100 11.72 -19.69 0.23
CA ILE A 100 13.00 -20.24 -0.19
C ILE A 100 12.83 -21.74 -0.44
N GLY A 101 13.10 -22.19 -1.68
CA GLY A 101 12.99 -23.59 -2.05
C GLY A 101 11.56 -24.13 -2.18
N GLY A 102 10.55 -23.25 -2.16
CA GLY A 102 9.14 -23.62 -2.26
C GLY A 102 8.31 -22.60 -3.02
N TYR A 103 6.99 -22.70 -2.86
CA TYR A 103 6.01 -21.76 -3.39
C TYR A 103 4.73 -21.82 -2.56
N VAL A 104 3.98 -20.73 -2.53
CA VAL A 104 2.62 -20.72 -1.97
C VAL A 104 1.66 -21.22 -3.05
N THR A 105 0.85 -22.23 -2.73
CA THR A 105 -0.19 -22.74 -3.65
C THR A 105 -1.56 -22.19 -3.24
N VAL A 106 -2.28 -21.59 -4.18
CA VAL A 106 -3.64 -21.10 -3.97
C VAL A 106 -4.58 -21.81 -4.95
N GLN A 107 -5.62 -22.46 -4.42
CA GLN A 107 -6.58 -23.22 -5.24
C GLN A 107 -7.42 -22.28 -6.12
N ALA A 108 -8.00 -22.83 -7.19
CA ALA A 108 -8.83 -22.08 -8.14
C ALA A 108 -9.96 -21.31 -7.43
N GLY A 109 -10.05 -19.99 -7.66
CA GLY A 109 -11.07 -19.12 -7.06
C GLY A 109 -10.97 -18.91 -5.54
N GLU A 110 -9.99 -19.50 -4.88
CA GLU A 110 -9.86 -19.47 -3.42
C GLU A 110 -8.93 -18.36 -2.94
N THR A 111 -9.10 -17.99 -1.67
CA THR A 111 -8.12 -17.20 -0.93
C THR A 111 -7.16 -18.15 -0.22
N GLN A 112 -5.88 -17.79 -0.20
CA GLN A 112 -4.85 -18.51 0.50
C GLN A 112 -5.26 -18.77 1.96
N ILE A 113 -5.09 -20.01 2.41
CA ILE A 113 -5.21 -20.36 3.83
C ILE A 113 -3.84 -20.14 4.46
N SER A 114 -3.64 -18.97 5.08
CA SER A 114 -2.44 -18.64 5.86
C SER A 114 -2.78 -18.39 7.33
N THR A 115 -1.83 -18.68 8.22
CA THR A 115 -1.92 -18.39 9.66
C THR A 115 -1.36 -17.01 10.03
N GLY A 116 -0.93 -16.19 9.08
CA GLY A 116 -0.43 -14.84 9.36
C GLY A 116 0.64 -14.34 8.40
N ASP A 117 0.36 -14.38 7.09
CA ASP A 117 1.21 -13.72 6.11
C ASP A 117 1.20 -12.22 6.34
N HIS A 118 2.38 -11.61 6.46
CA HIS A 118 2.51 -10.21 6.83
C HIS A 118 3.85 -9.61 6.43
N PHE A 119 3.86 -8.28 6.39
CA PHE A 119 5.06 -7.45 6.41
C PHE A 119 5.23 -6.89 7.81
N PHE A 120 6.43 -6.91 8.38
CA PHE A 120 6.73 -6.25 9.65
C PHE A 120 8.17 -5.76 9.67
N ASN A 121 8.35 -4.44 9.63
CA ASN A 121 9.67 -3.82 9.71
C ASN A 121 9.98 -3.36 11.13
N GLN A 122 11.10 -3.83 11.66
CA GLN A 122 11.67 -3.38 12.93
C GLN A 122 12.87 -2.44 12.72
N ASN A 123 13.28 -2.17 11.47
CA ASN A 123 14.39 -1.28 11.18
C ASN A 123 13.99 0.19 11.43
N PRO A 124 14.63 0.92 12.37
CA PRO A 124 14.39 2.36 12.57
C PRO A 124 14.93 3.24 11.42
N GLY A 125 15.64 2.65 10.47
CA GLY A 125 16.32 3.33 9.37
C GLY A 125 17.74 3.77 9.72
N ASP A 126 18.43 4.33 8.73
CA ASP A 126 19.78 4.90 8.86
C ASP A 126 19.78 6.32 9.48
N GLY A 127 18.59 6.89 9.75
CA GLY A 127 18.41 8.24 10.27
C GLY A 127 18.46 9.36 9.22
N GLU A 128 18.75 9.04 7.96
CA GLU A 128 18.83 9.99 6.84
C GLU A 128 17.74 9.75 5.80
N ASN A 129 17.45 8.48 5.51
CA ASN A 129 16.51 8.02 4.49
C ASN A 129 15.33 7.28 5.14
N PRO A 130 14.11 7.38 4.56
CA PRO A 130 13.02 6.46 4.90
C PRO A 130 13.43 5.01 4.65
N VAL A 131 12.85 4.09 5.42
CA VAL A 131 12.96 2.65 5.16
C VAL A 131 11.90 2.29 4.12
N GLU A 132 12.34 1.85 2.95
CA GLU A 132 11.46 1.49 1.85
C GLU A 132 11.77 0.08 1.36
N PHE A 133 10.73 -0.67 1.02
CA PHE A 133 10.83 -1.94 0.30
C PHE A 133 9.81 -1.95 -0.83
N SER A 134 10.20 -2.45 -1.99
CA SER A 134 9.29 -2.79 -3.08
C SER A 134 9.27 -4.30 -3.23
N PHE A 135 8.10 -4.90 -2.97
CA PHE A 135 7.85 -6.31 -3.13
C PHE A 135 7.15 -6.56 -4.47
N ARG A 136 7.55 -7.64 -5.14
CA ARG A 136 6.88 -8.19 -6.31
C ARG A 136 6.45 -9.62 -5.99
N PHE A 137 5.17 -9.89 -6.09
CA PHE A 137 4.57 -11.22 -6.06
C PHE A 137 4.43 -11.69 -7.50
N PHE A 138 4.70 -12.96 -7.79
CA PHE A 138 4.64 -13.48 -9.16
C PHE A 138 4.31 -14.97 -9.19
N MET A 139 3.69 -15.39 -10.30
CA MET A 139 3.38 -16.80 -10.53
C MET A 139 4.60 -17.60 -10.96
N VAL A 140 4.66 -18.86 -10.51
CA VAL A 140 5.67 -19.84 -10.92
C VAL A 140 5.03 -21.15 -11.37
N ASP A 141 5.76 -21.92 -12.16
CA ASP A 141 5.37 -23.26 -12.58
C ASP A 141 5.75 -24.33 -11.54
N GLU A 142 5.64 -25.62 -11.91
CA GLU A 142 5.99 -26.75 -11.04
C GLU A 142 7.47 -26.87 -10.72
N ASN A 143 8.34 -26.34 -11.58
CA ASN A 143 9.78 -26.32 -11.39
C ASN A 143 10.23 -25.09 -10.59
N GLY A 144 9.30 -24.16 -10.34
CA GLY A 144 9.56 -22.91 -9.65
C GLY A 144 10.08 -21.81 -10.57
N ASP A 145 9.97 -21.99 -11.88
CA ASP A 145 10.30 -21.02 -12.92
C ASP A 145 9.16 -20.02 -13.10
N GLU A 146 9.48 -18.76 -13.34
CA GLU A 146 8.49 -17.69 -13.45
C GLU A 146 7.55 -17.88 -14.66
N VAL A 147 6.25 -17.77 -14.42
CA VAL A 147 5.21 -17.72 -15.45
C VAL A 147 5.05 -16.26 -15.89
N VAL A 148 5.93 -15.82 -16.79
CA VAL A 148 6.03 -14.43 -17.26
C VAL A 148 4.86 -13.96 -18.14
N SER A 149 4.04 -14.87 -18.64
CA SER A 149 2.86 -14.50 -19.43
C SER A 149 1.83 -15.61 -19.48
N ILE A 150 0.61 -15.28 -19.08
CA ILE A 150 -0.60 -16.01 -19.47
C ILE A 150 -1.37 -15.05 -20.38
N PRO A 151 -1.91 -15.51 -21.53
CA PRO A 151 -2.71 -14.63 -22.39
C PRO A 151 -3.77 -13.89 -21.59
N GLU A 152 -3.81 -12.57 -21.74
CA GLU A 152 -4.82 -11.68 -21.14
C GLU A 152 -4.76 -11.54 -19.62
N LEU A 153 -3.82 -12.19 -18.92
CA LEU A 153 -3.69 -12.11 -17.46
C LEU A 153 -2.34 -11.54 -17.00
N GLN A 154 -2.40 -10.59 -16.07
CA GLN A 154 -1.26 -10.13 -15.28
C GLN A 154 -0.88 -11.21 -14.26
N THR A 155 0.38 -11.65 -14.28
CA THR A 155 0.91 -12.74 -13.44
C THR A 155 1.89 -12.27 -12.38
N ASP A 156 1.99 -10.96 -12.16
CA ASP A 156 2.69 -10.36 -11.02
C ASP A 156 1.89 -9.21 -10.38
N TYR A 157 2.28 -8.84 -9.16
CA TYR A 157 1.62 -7.85 -8.32
C TYR A 157 2.65 -7.14 -7.44
N PHE A 158 2.57 -5.82 -7.30
CA PHE A 158 3.56 -5.00 -6.62
C PHE A 158 2.99 -4.32 -5.38
N ILE A 159 3.74 -4.34 -4.29
CA ILE A 159 3.40 -3.62 -3.05
C ILE A 159 4.65 -2.94 -2.52
N ASN A 160 4.49 -1.68 -2.09
CA ASN A 160 5.54 -0.94 -1.44
C ASN A 160 5.29 -0.87 0.07
N TYR A 161 6.34 -1.04 0.86
CA TYR A 161 6.37 -0.77 2.29
C TYR A 161 7.17 0.50 2.52
N TYR A 162 6.62 1.46 3.26
CA TYR A 162 7.27 2.73 3.57
C TYR A 162 7.19 3.01 5.06
N TYR A 163 8.35 3.18 5.70
CA TYR A 163 8.47 3.66 7.06
C TYR A 163 9.34 4.92 7.11
N SER A 164 8.94 5.90 7.91
CA SER A 164 9.77 7.07 8.22
C SER A 164 9.57 7.49 9.65
N SER A 165 10.68 7.63 10.38
CA SER A 165 10.67 8.22 11.72
C SER A 165 10.13 9.65 11.75
N SER A 166 10.18 10.38 10.62
CA SER A 166 9.60 11.72 10.51
C SER A 166 8.07 11.76 10.37
N LEU A 167 7.43 10.61 10.07
CA LEU A 167 5.99 10.41 10.30
C LEU A 167 5.68 10.32 11.80
N ASN A 168 6.68 10.14 12.66
CA ASN A 168 6.53 10.17 14.11
C ASN A 168 6.97 11.53 14.64
N LEU A 169 5.99 12.37 14.97
CA LEU A 169 6.15 13.45 15.94
C LEU A 169 5.00 13.32 16.93
N GLU A 170 5.35 12.90 18.16
CA GLU A 170 4.61 12.91 19.43
C GLU A 170 3.08 12.67 19.44
N ASP A 171 2.68 11.62 20.18
CA ASP A 171 1.38 11.28 20.75
C ASP A 171 0.13 11.42 19.86
N ILE A 172 -0.15 10.37 19.07
CA ILE A 172 -1.52 10.06 18.59
C ILE A 172 -2.30 9.20 19.60
N ASP A 173 -1.68 8.75 20.70
CA ASP A 173 -2.27 7.80 21.65
C ASP A 173 -3.61 8.23 22.28
N TYR A 174 -3.98 9.53 22.21
CA TYR A 174 -5.27 10.00 22.71
C TYR A 174 -6.35 10.26 21.64
N LEU A 175 -6.01 10.29 20.34
CA LEU A 175 -6.96 10.65 19.28
C LEU A 175 -7.65 9.44 18.63
N ASN A 176 -7.11 8.23 18.77
CA ASN A 176 -7.65 7.01 18.16
C ASN A 176 -8.10 7.23 16.70
N LEU A 177 -7.31 7.98 15.92
CA LEU A 177 -7.61 8.29 14.53
C LEU A 177 -6.85 7.34 13.60
N ILE A 178 -7.46 7.01 12.48
CA ILE A 178 -6.84 6.24 11.40
C ILE A 178 -6.77 7.15 10.19
N TYR A 179 -5.63 7.21 9.51
CA TYR A 179 -5.52 7.91 8.24
C TYR A 179 -4.76 7.07 7.22
N TYR A 180 -5.10 7.22 5.95
CA TYR A 180 -4.43 6.58 4.83
C TYR A 180 -4.60 7.42 3.55
N LEU A 181 -3.74 7.18 2.55
CA LEU A 181 -3.87 7.81 1.24
C LEU A 181 -4.65 6.89 0.29
N GLN A 182 -5.59 7.47 -0.45
CA GLN A 182 -6.34 6.79 -1.51
C GLN A 182 -6.31 7.67 -2.76
N GLY A 183 -5.33 7.42 -3.63
CA GLY A 183 -5.04 8.30 -4.78
C GLY A 183 -4.69 9.72 -4.30
N ASN A 184 -5.44 10.70 -4.78
CA ASN A 184 -5.28 12.12 -4.39
C ASN A 184 -6.11 12.48 -3.16
N ASN A 185 -6.51 11.53 -2.32
CA ASN A 185 -7.27 11.83 -1.11
C ASN A 185 -6.54 11.34 0.13
N ILE A 186 -6.55 12.16 1.17
CA ILE A 186 -6.27 11.72 2.54
C ILE A 186 -7.59 11.28 3.13
N ILE A 187 -7.72 10.00 3.43
CA ILE A 187 -8.87 9.48 4.16
C ILE A 187 -8.54 9.49 5.64
N ILE A 188 -9.43 10.08 6.44
CA ILE A 188 -9.25 10.25 7.89
C ILE A 188 -10.50 9.78 8.61
N LYS A 189 -10.36 8.73 9.43
CA LYS A 189 -11.42 8.20 10.29
C LYS A 189 -11.20 8.65 11.73
N ILE A 190 -12.20 9.31 12.31
CA ILE A 190 -12.14 9.93 13.63
C ILE A 190 -13.37 9.61 14.47
N ASN A 191 -13.19 9.55 15.80
CA ASN A 191 -14.24 9.19 16.75
C ASN A 191 -14.95 10.39 17.39
N SER A 192 -14.43 11.60 17.17
CA SER A 192 -15.01 12.86 17.64
C SER A 192 -14.56 14.00 16.72
N PRO A 193 -15.32 15.09 16.59
CA PRO A 193 -14.93 16.22 15.73
C PRO A 193 -13.58 16.82 16.10
N ILE A 194 -12.74 17.09 15.09
CA ILE A 194 -11.41 17.68 15.25
C ILE A 194 -11.14 18.71 14.16
N ASN A 195 -10.38 19.76 14.49
CA ASN A 195 -9.89 20.68 13.48
C ASN A 195 -8.64 20.09 12.83
N LEU A 196 -8.69 19.85 11.53
CA LEU A 196 -7.52 19.58 10.72
C LEU A 196 -6.95 20.89 10.17
N LYS A 197 -5.64 21.04 10.28
CA LYS A 197 -4.84 22.06 9.58
C LYS A 197 -3.73 21.35 8.81
N ILE A 198 -3.51 21.74 7.56
CA ILE A 198 -2.39 21.26 6.76
C ILE A 198 -1.43 22.40 6.53
N TYR A 199 -0.16 22.18 6.85
CA TYR A 199 0.92 23.12 6.67
C TYR A 199 1.94 22.62 5.66
N ASP A 200 2.66 23.55 5.03
CA ASP A 200 3.87 23.21 4.31
C ASP A 200 5.04 22.97 5.27
N ILE A 201 6.15 22.46 4.73
CA ILE A 201 7.37 22.23 5.52
C ILE A 201 8.00 23.51 6.08
N ALA A 202 7.61 24.69 5.59
CA ALA A 202 8.03 25.99 6.12
C ALA A 202 7.04 26.52 7.18
N GLY A 203 5.99 25.77 7.51
CA GLY A 203 4.97 26.13 8.50
C GLY A 203 3.85 27.04 7.96
N LYS A 204 3.75 27.25 6.65
CA LYS A 204 2.65 28.02 6.06
C LYS A 204 1.38 27.17 6.03
N LEU A 205 0.28 27.69 6.55
CA LEU A 205 -1.04 27.05 6.46
C LEU A 205 -1.49 26.98 5.00
N ILE A 206 -1.86 25.79 4.54
CA ILE A 206 -2.34 25.49 3.20
C ILE A 206 -3.83 25.18 3.20
N TYR A 207 -4.29 24.43 4.20
CA TYR A 207 -5.66 23.94 4.30
C TYR A 207 -6.12 23.91 5.75
N SER A 208 -7.42 24.12 5.98
CA SER A 208 -8.03 23.99 7.30
C SER A 208 -9.49 23.58 7.17
N GLU A 209 -9.90 22.58 7.92
CA GLU A 209 -11.29 22.09 7.95
C GLU A 209 -11.63 21.52 9.33
N LEU A 210 -12.91 21.60 9.71
CA LEU A 210 -13.45 20.84 10.84
C LEU A 210 -13.91 19.47 10.30
N LEU A 211 -13.25 18.42 10.74
CA LEU A 211 -13.62 17.05 10.41
C LEU A 211 -14.72 16.56 11.36
N GLU A 212 -15.74 15.93 10.80
CA GLU A 212 -16.86 15.37 11.55
C GLU A 212 -16.58 13.92 11.98
N GLN A 213 -17.27 13.46 13.03
CA GLN A 213 -17.16 12.05 13.46
C GLN A 213 -17.47 11.10 12.30
N GLY A 214 -16.61 10.10 12.08
CA GLY A 214 -16.71 9.16 10.98
C GLY A 214 -15.56 9.29 9.99
N LEU A 215 -15.83 8.98 8.73
CA LEU A 215 -14.85 8.96 7.65
C LEU A 215 -14.90 10.28 6.87
N ASN A 216 -13.76 10.95 6.79
CA ASN A 216 -13.58 12.20 6.08
C ASN A 216 -12.59 11.98 4.93
N SER A 217 -12.77 12.69 3.83
CA SER A 217 -11.89 12.62 2.65
C SER A 217 -11.44 14.03 2.29
N ILE A 218 -10.13 14.26 2.34
CA ILE A 218 -9.54 15.53 1.94
C ILE A 218 -8.85 15.34 0.60
N ASP A 219 -9.34 16.03 -0.42
CA ASP A 219 -8.70 16.08 -1.73
C ASP A 219 -7.40 16.91 -1.64
N ILE A 220 -6.31 16.31 -2.07
CA ILE A 220 -4.97 16.89 -2.09
C ILE A 220 -4.42 17.06 -3.51
N HIS A 221 -5.25 16.91 -4.55
CA HIS A 221 -4.86 17.08 -5.96
C HIS A 221 -4.14 18.41 -6.22
N ASP A 222 -4.64 19.50 -5.63
CA ASP A 222 -4.11 20.85 -5.85
C ASP A 222 -2.88 21.16 -4.99
N LEU A 223 -2.49 20.25 -4.08
CA LEU A 223 -1.31 20.43 -3.25
C LEU A 223 -0.06 20.17 -4.08
N LYS A 224 0.57 21.26 -4.54
CA LYS A 224 1.85 21.23 -5.29
C LYS A 224 3.04 20.66 -4.50
N GLN A 225 2.84 20.31 -3.23
CA GLN A 225 3.91 19.97 -2.31
C GLN A 225 3.94 18.47 -2.06
N LYS A 226 5.11 17.86 -2.28
CA LYS A 226 5.34 16.44 -2.00
C LYS A 226 5.41 16.11 -0.50
N LYS A 227 5.53 17.12 0.37
CA LYS A 227 5.67 16.95 1.82
C LYS A 227 4.82 17.99 2.53
N ILE A 228 3.92 17.55 3.42
CA ILE A 228 3.00 18.40 4.18
C ILE A 228 2.97 17.95 5.64
N ILE A 229 2.45 18.82 6.52
CA ILE A 229 2.27 18.55 7.95
C ILE A 229 0.78 18.65 8.25
N LEU A 230 0.17 17.52 8.62
CA LEU A 230 -1.16 17.47 9.20
C LEU A 230 -1.07 17.87 10.68
N SER A 231 -1.99 18.70 11.13
CA SER A 231 -2.12 19.14 12.51
C SER A 231 -3.56 18.97 12.93
N PHE A 232 -3.78 18.13 13.94
CA PHE A 232 -5.08 17.80 14.50
C PHE A 232 -5.25 18.49 15.85
N GLU A 233 -6.28 19.33 15.95
CA GLU A 233 -6.59 20.07 17.17
C GLU A 233 -7.96 19.64 17.72
N THR A 234 -7.97 19.06 18.92
CA THR A 234 -9.23 18.63 19.57
C THR A 234 -10.01 19.84 20.07
N GLN A 235 -11.33 19.84 19.86
CA GLN A 235 -12.22 20.86 20.39
C GLN A 235 -12.32 20.84 21.93
N ALA A 236 -12.24 19.66 22.55
CA ALA A 236 -12.48 19.51 23.98
C ALA A 236 -11.33 20.01 24.86
N ASN A 237 -10.07 19.81 24.43
CA ASN A 237 -8.88 20.01 25.28
C ASN A 237 -7.79 20.89 24.65
N ASN A 238 -8.02 21.48 23.46
CA ASN A 238 -7.03 22.22 22.67
C ASN A 238 -5.68 21.48 22.52
N LYS A 239 -5.69 20.15 22.58
CA LYS A 239 -4.49 19.34 22.33
C LYS A 239 -4.24 19.32 20.84
N ILE A 240 -2.99 19.59 20.46
CA ILE A 240 -2.51 19.61 19.09
C ILE A 240 -1.63 18.39 18.89
N SER A 241 -1.94 17.57 17.90
CA SER A 241 -1.09 16.47 17.41
C SER A 241 -0.68 16.78 15.97
N THR A 242 0.56 16.46 15.59
CA THR A 242 1.06 16.75 14.24
C THR A 242 1.65 15.52 13.57
N LYS A 243 1.33 15.30 12.30
CA LYS A 243 1.91 14.24 11.46
C LYS A 243 2.45 14.81 10.17
N LYS A 244 3.71 14.57 9.88
CA LYS A 244 4.30 14.92 8.59
C LYS A 244 4.08 13.78 7.61
N ILE A 245 3.43 14.02 6.49
CA ILE A 245 3.16 13.01 5.47
C ILE A 245 3.82 13.39 4.14
N ILE A 246 4.11 12.37 3.34
CA ILE A 246 4.56 12.53 1.95
C ILE A 246 3.35 12.30 1.06
N VAL A 247 3.10 13.24 0.15
CA VAL A 247 2.05 13.15 -0.86
C VAL A 247 2.68 12.65 -2.15
N PRO A 248 2.14 11.58 -2.77
CA PRO A 248 2.65 11.02 -4.04
C PRO A 248 2.59 12.03 -5.19
#